data_AF-A0A6L3MNQ3-F1
#
_entry.id   AF-A0A6L3MNQ3-F1
#
_cell.length_a   1.000
_cell.length_b   1.000
_cell.length_c   1.000
_cell.angle_alpha   90.00
_cell.angle_beta   90.00
_cell.angle_gamma   90.00
#
_symmetry.space_group_name_H-M   'P 1'
#
loop_
_entity.id
_entity.type
_entity.pdbx_description
1 polymer ?
#
loop_
_entity_poly.entity_id
_entity_poly.type
_entity_poly.pdbx_seq_one_letter_code
_entity_poly.pdbx_strand_id
1 'polypeptide(L)'
;MFARELAALLDAGVGLVDALRTLGGSSRREASAQVYRDLLRHLEEGQSLSMALEHASPIFPPVLVACVKASEQTGGLADSLTRYSVNSATLRELRARVVSAAIYPTVLLFVGAAVVLFLLGFVVPRFATLLEHSGRELPLMSRLLMAWGSMVHAHGAGLACGLAALAVAVGVALRRPALRNWLADRLLALPGI
;
A
#
# COMPACT_ATOMS: atom_id res chain seq x y z
N MET A 1 4.22 14.48 9.54
CA MET A 1 4.20 15.48 10.61
C MET A 1 5.44 16.34 10.53
N PHE A 2 6.65 15.77 10.61
CA PHE A 2 7.94 16.43 10.38
C PHE A 2 7.92 17.68 9.47
N ALA A 3 7.64 17.53 8.17
CA ALA A 3 7.71 18.65 7.23
C ALA A 3 6.74 19.80 7.56
N ARG A 4 5.57 19.50 8.13
CA ARG A 4 4.58 20.51 8.52
C ARG A 4 5.03 21.28 9.77
N GLU A 5 5.52 20.56 10.76
CA GLU A 5 5.95 21.15 12.04
C GLU A 5 7.23 21.97 11.85
N LEU A 6 8.18 21.45 11.05
CA LEU A 6 9.38 22.18 10.69
C LEU A 6 9.05 23.42 9.85
N ALA A 7 8.17 23.31 8.86
CA ALA A 7 7.72 24.46 8.08
C ALA A 7 7.12 25.55 8.98
N ALA A 8 6.24 25.18 9.92
CA ALA A 8 5.60 26.15 10.82
C ALA A 8 6.60 26.90 11.71
N LEU A 9 7.63 26.22 12.22
CA LEU A 9 8.68 26.86 13.01
C LEU A 9 9.56 27.78 12.16
N LEU A 10 9.94 27.34 10.97
CA LEU A 10 10.73 28.15 10.05
C LEU A 10 9.96 29.39 9.55
N ASP A 11 8.66 29.25 9.28
CA ASP A 11 7.77 30.35 8.88
C ASP A 11 7.55 31.36 10.02
N ALA A 12 7.58 30.89 11.28
CA ALA A 12 7.61 31.73 12.47
C ALA A 12 8.98 32.40 12.72
N GLY A 13 9.96 32.22 11.83
CA GLY A 13 11.29 32.82 11.93
C GLY A 13 12.25 32.09 12.87
N VAL A 14 11.91 30.89 13.35
CA VAL A 14 12.81 30.08 14.18
C VAL A 14 13.94 29.54 13.29
N GLY A 15 15.19 29.66 13.74
CA GLY A 15 16.33 29.09 13.05
C GLY A 15 16.23 27.57 12.91
N LEU A 16 16.79 27.01 11.82
CA LEU A 16 16.66 25.58 11.50
C LEU A 16 17.11 24.65 12.63
N VAL A 17 18.26 24.94 13.26
CA VAL A 17 18.81 24.15 14.36
C VAL A 17 17.89 24.21 15.59
N ASP A 18 17.41 25.39 15.97
CA ASP A 18 16.51 25.56 17.10
C ASP A 18 15.14 24.90 16.84
N ALA A 19 14.66 24.95 15.60
CA ALA A 19 13.44 24.28 15.20
C ALA A 19 13.57 22.76 15.36
N LEU A 20 14.66 22.16 14.85
CA LEU A 20 14.92 20.72 15.00
C LEU A 20 15.09 20.31 16.48
N ARG A 21 15.76 21.14 17.29
CA ARG A 21 15.90 20.93 18.74
C ARG A 21 14.56 20.95 19.46
N THR A 22 13.68 21.88 19.08
CA THR A 22 12.32 21.97 19.61
C THR A 22 11.48 20.73 19.27
N LEU A 23 11.56 20.25 18.02
CA LEU A 23 10.86 19.03 17.57
C LEU A 23 11.40 17.76 18.24
N GLY A 24 12.71 17.68 18.44
CA GLY A 24 13.35 16.61 19.19
C GLY A 24 12.89 16.56 20.66
N GLY A 25 12.87 17.70 21.35
CA GLY A 25 12.43 17.80 22.74
C GLY A 25 10.93 17.54 22.95
N SER A 26 10.11 17.82 21.92
CA SER A 26 8.65 17.59 21.96
C SER A 26 8.25 16.17 21.57
N SER A 27 9.21 15.33 21.14
CA SER A 27 8.92 13.98 20.65
C SER A 27 8.59 13.02 21.79
N ARG A 28 7.40 12.37 21.72
CA ARG A 28 6.97 11.37 22.72
C ARG A 28 7.66 10.01 22.60
N ARG A 29 8.29 9.73 21.46
CA ARG A 29 8.94 8.44 21.17
C ARG A 29 10.44 8.63 21.11
N GLU A 30 11.17 7.80 21.85
CA GLU A 30 12.64 7.83 21.87
C GLU A 30 13.24 7.63 20.47
N ALA A 31 12.65 6.73 19.67
CA ALA A 31 13.08 6.51 18.29
C ALA A 31 12.97 7.78 17.43
N SER A 32 11.95 8.60 17.62
CA SER A 32 11.81 9.87 16.91
C SER A 32 12.80 10.90 17.43
N ALA A 33 12.97 11.00 18.74
CA ALA A 33 13.95 11.89 19.36
C ALA A 33 15.38 11.60 18.87
N GLN A 34 15.76 10.32 18.72
CA GLN A 34 17.05 9.91 18.17
C GLN A 34 17.25 10.43 16.75
N VAL A 35 16.25 10.33 15.88
CA VAL A 35 16.33 10.87 14.51
C VAL A 35 16.61 12.37 14.51
N TYR A 36 15.93 13.14 15.36
CA TYR A 36 16.20 14.58 15.47
C TYR A 36 17.60 14.88 16.00
N ARG A 37 18.11 14.10 16.96
CA ARG A 37 19.49 14.24 17.46
C ARG A 37 20.53 13.92 16.39
N ASP A 38 20.29 12.89 15.59
CA ASP A 38 21.19 12.53 14.49
C ASP A 38 21.20 13.62 13.41
N LEU A 39 20.04 14.17 13.06
CA LEU A 39 19.94 15.32 12.15
C LEU A 39 20.72 16.52 12.70
N LEU A 40 20.49 16.89 13.97
CA LEU A 40 21.19 18.01 14.61
C LEU A 40 22.71 17.83 14.60
N ARG A 41 23.21 16.63 14.93
CA ARG A 41 24.63 16.31 14.89
C ARG A 41 25.23 16.56 13.50
N HIS A 42 24.56 16.11 12.44
CA HIS A 42 25.02 16.35 11.07
C HIS A 42 25.04 17.84 10.69
N LEU A 43 24.04 18.61 11.15
CA LEU A 43 24.03 20.07 10.92
C LEU A 43 25.13 20.78 11.71
N GLU A 44 25.39 20.37 12.95
CA GLU A 44 26.46 20.91 13.80
C GLU A 44 27.86 20.56 13.25
N GLU A 45 28.01 19.43 12.55
CA GLU A 45 29.18 19.05 11.76
C GLU A 45 29.32 19.86 10.45
N GLY A 46 28.39 20.76 10.14
CA GLY A 46 28.41 21.63 8.95
C GLY A 46 27.84 20.99 7.69
N GLN A 47 27.17 19.84 7.80
CA GLN A 47 26.49 19.23 6.65
C GLN A 47 25.18 19.94 6.35
N SER A 48 24.73 19.87 5.09
CA SER A 48 23.42 20.37 4.70
C SER A 48 22.29 19.50 5.28
N LEU A 49 21.11 20.09 5.49
CA LEU A 49 19.92 19.38 5.92
C LEU A 49 19.53 18.27 4.91
N SER A 50 19.68 18.51 3.61
CA SER A 50 19.41 17.50 2.58
C SER A 50 20.28 16.25 2.77
N MET A 51 21.58 16.42 3.02
CA MET A 51 22.49 15.31 3.30
C MET A 51 22.13 14.60 4.60
N ALA A 52 21.79 15.35 5.66
CA ALA A 52 21.36 14.77 6.93
C ALA A 52 20.08 13.93 6.79
N LEU A 53 19.10 14.41 6.02
CA LEU A 53 17.86 13.69 5.73
C LEU A 53 18.10 12.44 4.87
N GLU A 54 19.06 12.49 3.96
CA GLU A 54 19.44 11.36 3.10
C GLU A 54 20.07 10.21 3.92
N HIS A 55 20.94 10.52 4.89
CA HIS A 55 21.52 9.53 5.80
C HIS A 55 20.49 8.83 6.68
N ALA A 56 19.37 9.50 6.98
CA ALA A 56 18.26 8.93 7.74
C ALA A 56 17.27 8.11 6.88
N SER A 57 17.62 7.75 5.63
CA SER A 57 16.85 6.83 4.79
C SER A 57 16.65 5.47 5.47
N PRO A 58 15.45 4.84 5.40
CA PRO A 58 14.29 5.18 4.58
C PRO A 58 13.22 6.05 5.29
N ILE A 59 13.55 6.70 6.40
CA ILE A 59 12.56 7.46 7.21
C ILE A 59 12.02 8.65 6.42
N PHE A 60 12.88 9.32 5.66
CA PHE A 60 12.51 10.46 4.82
C PHE A 60 12.41 10.04 3.35
N PRO A 61 11.27 10.29 2.67
CA PRO A 61 11.11 9.95 1.25
C PRO A 61 12.07 10.73 0.35
N PRO A 62 12.56 10.16 -0.77
CA PRO A 62 13.47 10.85 -1.69
C PRO A 62 12.93 12.18 -2.23
N VAL A 63 11.61 12.27 -2.44
CA VAL A 63 10.95 13.51 -2.87
C VAL A 63 11.12 14.63 -1.85
N LEU A 64 11.06 14.33 -0.55
CA LEU A 64 11.28 15.32 0.50
C LEU A 64 12.74 15.81 0.49
N VAL A 65 13.69 14.89 0.37
CA VAL A 65 15.12 15.20 0.30
C VAL A 65 15.43 16.10 -0.90
N ALA A 66 14.87 15.79 -2.07
CA ALA A 66 15.02 16.59 -3.28
C ALA A 66 14.41 18.00 -3.13
N CYS A 67 13.22 18.12 -2.52
CA CYS A 67 12.60 19.41 -2.22
C CYS A 67 13.48 20.25 -1.29
N VAL A 68 14.02 19.65 -0.23
CA VAL A 68 14.93 20.34 0.71
C VAL A 68 16.20 20.78 -0.01
N LYS A 69 16.85 19.89 -0.78
CA LYS A 69 18.08 20.18 -1.51
C LYS A 69 17.93 21.37 -2.47
N ALA A 70 16.80 21.45 -3.20
CA ALA A 70 16.51 22.58 -4.09
C ALA A 70 16.26 23.89 -3.31
N SER A 71 15.72 23.79 -2.10
CA SER A 71 15.37 24.94 -1.27
C SER A 71 16.50 25.46 -0.40
N GLU A 72 17.51 24.64 -0.10
CA GLU A 72 18.74 25.07 0.58
C GLU A 72 19.50 26.11 -0.23
N GLN A 73 19.52 25.96 -1.56
CA GLN A 73 20.21 26.88 -2.47
C GLN A 73 19.47 28.21 -2.66
N THR A 74 18.14 28.20 -2.48
CA THR A 74 17.26 29.33 -2.76
C THR A 74 16.73 30.01 -1.48
N GLY A 75 17.03 29.48 -0.30
CA GLY A 75 16.57 29.99 1.00
C GLY A 75 15.09 29.73 1.30
N GLY A 76 14.35 29.06 0.40
CA GLY A 76 12.90 28.86 0.47
C GLY A 76 12.45 27.60 1.22
N LEU A 77 13.13 27.22 2.31
CA LEU A 77 12.86 25.94 3.01
C LEU A 77 11.42 25.87 3.58
N ALA A 78 10.93 26.94 4.20
CA ALA A 78 9.59 26.98 4.79
C ALA A 78 8.48 26.76 3.74
N ASP A 79 8.54 27.47 2.61
CA ASP A 79 7.58 27.33 1.51
C ASP A 79 7.62 25.92 0.90
N SER A 80 8.82 25.40 0.63
CA SER A 80 9.00 24.07 0.04
C SER A 80 8.47 22.95 0.94
N LEU A 81 8.77 23.00 2.24
CA LEU A 81 8.25 22.04 3.22
C LEU A 81 6.73 22.17 3.37
N THR A 82 6.18 23.39 3.32
CA THR A 82 4.73 23.63 3.33
C THR A 82 4.06 22.97 2.12
N ARG A 83 4.54 23.27 0.90
CA ARG A 83 4.04 22.66 -0.34
C ARG A 83 4.13 21.14 -0.32
N TYR A 84 5.26 20.59 0.14
CA TYR A 84 5.41 19.15 0.30
C TYR A 84 4.38 18.58 1.28
N SER A 85 4.14 19.26 2.41
CA SER A 85 3.21 18.80 3.44
C SER A 85 1.76 18.78 2.96
N VAL A 86 1.36 19.78 2.16
CA VAL A 86 0.03 19.89 1.54
C VAL A 86 -0.12 18.80 0.48
N ASN A 87 0.80 18.70 -0.47
CA ASN A 87 0.75 17.68 -1.52
C ASN A 87 0.72 16.26 -0.95
N SER A 88 1.57 15.98 0.05
CA SER A 88 1.60 14.68 0.73
C SER A 88 0.31 14.38 1.50
N ALA A 89 -0.38 15.39 2.03
CA ALA A 89 -1.67 15.22 2.67
C ALA A 89 -2.75 14.86 1.64
N THR A 90 -2.79 15.58 0.52
CA THR A 90 -3.71 15.30 -0.61
C THR A 90 -3.51 13.88 -1.14
N LEU A 91 -2.27 13.46 -1.38
CA LEU A 91 -1.97 12.09 -1.84
C LEU A 91 -2.40 11.01 -0.84
N ARG A 92 -2.29 11.27 0.47
CA ARG A 92 -2.78 10.34 1.50
C ARG A 92 -4.31 10.25 1.49
N GLU A 93 -5.00 11.36 1.32
CA GLU A 93 -6.46 11.38 1.24
C GLU A 93 -6.97 10.65 -0.01
N LEU A 94 -6.40 10.96 -1.18
CA LEU A 94 -6.71 10.28 -2.43
C LEU A 94 -6.48 8.76 -2.29
N ARG A 95 -5.35 8.36 -1.69
CA ARG A 95 -5.08 6.95 -1.39
C ARG A 95 -6.17 6.35 -0.50
N ALA A 96 -6.58 7.03 0.56
CA ALA A 96 -7.59 6.53 1.47
C ALA A 96 -8.95 6.33 0.75
N ARG A 97 -9.34 7.27 -0.12
CA ARG A 97 -10.55 7.17 -0.94
C ARG A 97 -10.50 5.97 -1.89
N VAL A 98 -9.39 5.79 -2.60
CA VAL A 98 -9.20 4.65 -3.52
C VAL A 98 -9.25 3.32 -2.77
N VAL A 99 -8.57 3.21 -1.63
CA VAL A 99 -8.60 2.00 -0.80
C VAL A 99 -10.02 1.74 -0.31
N SER A 100 -10.74 2.75 0.16
CA SER A 100 -12.12 2.61 0.64
C SER A 100 -13.07 2.13 -0.46
N ALA A 101 -12.96 2.68 -1.67
CA ALA A 101 -13.78 2.29 -2.81
C ALA A 101 -13.53 0.84 -3.25
N ALA A 102 -12.29 0.34 -3.09
CA ALA A 102 -11.91 -1.02 -3.44
C ALA A 102 -12.39 -2.09 -2.43
N ILE A 103 -12.80 -1.71 -1.22
CA ILE A 103 -13.23 -2.67 -0.18
C ILE A 103 -14.46 -3.45 -0.64
N TYR A 104 -15.51 -2.76 -1.10
CA TYR A 104 -16.76 -3.42 -1.47
C TYR A 104 -16.58 -4.45 -2.61
N PRO A 105 -15.95 -4.11 -3.76
CA PRO A 105 -15.67 -5.08 -4.82
C PRO A 105 -14.83 -6.26 -4.34
N THR A 106 -13.85 -6.03 -3.47
CA THR A 106 -12.98 -7.09 -2.94
C THR A 106 -13.74 -8.07 -2.06
N VAL A 107 -14.59 -7.56 -1.16
CA VAL A 107 -15.44 -8.39 -0.29
C VAL A 107 -16.42 -9.22 -1.12
N LEU A 108 -17.10 -8.58 -2.09
CA LEU A 108 -18.05 -9.27 -2.95
C LEU A 108 -17.39 -10.39 -3.78
N LEU A 109 -16.23 -10.11 -4.38
CA LEU A 109 -15.45 -11.10 -5.13
C LEU A 109 -15.05 -12.28 -4.25
N PHE A 110 -14.57 -11.99 -3.03
CA PHE A 110 -14.14 -13.03 -2.09
C PHE A 110 -15.29 -13.93 -1.63
N VAL A 111 -16.42 -13.32 -1.20
CA VAL A 111 -17.61 -14.08 -0.78
C VAL A 111 -18.18 -14.87 -1.95
N GLY A 112 -18.30 -14.26 -3.13
CA GLY A 112 -18.77 -14.94 -4.33
C GLY A 112 -17.91 -16.14 -4.71
N ALA A 113 -16.58 -15.97 -4.71
CA ALA A 113 -15.64 -17.05 -4.98
C ALA A 113 -15.75 -18.18 -3.94
N ALA A 114 -15.88 -17.84 -2.66
CA ALA A 114 -16.04 -18.83 -1.59
C ALA A 114 -17.33 -19.65 -1.76
N VAL A 115 -18.45 -19.00 -2.11
CA VAL A 115 -19.73 -19.68 -2.38
C VAL A 115 -19.61 -20.62 -3.58
N VAL A 116 -19.02 -20.17 -4.69
CA VAL A 116 -18.84 -21.00 -5.88
C VAL A 116 -17.97 -22.23 -5.58
N LEU A 117 -16.86 -22.06 -4.85
CA LEU A 117 -16.01 -23.17 -4.42
C LEU A 117 -16.76 -24.14 -3.51
N PHE A 118 -17.57 -23.64 -2.58
CA PHE A 118 -18.39 -24.48 -1.70
C PHE A 118 -19.41 -25.30 -2.50
N LEU A 119 -20.11 -24.69 -3.45
CA LEU A 119 -21.08 -25.37 -4.30
C LEU A 119 -20.40 -26.47 -5.13
N LEU A 120 -19.29 -26.15 -5.79
CA LEU A 120 -18.58 -27.11 -6.65
C LEU A 120 -17.88 -28.21 -5.85
N GLY A 121 -17.33 -27.90 -4.68
CA GLY A 121 -16.57 -28.85 -3.87
C GLY A 121 -17.44 -29.78 -3.01
N PHE A 122 -18.60 -29.32 -2.55
CA PHE A 122 -19.44 -30.07 -1.62
C PHE A 122 -20.82 -30.43 -2.18
N VAL A 123 -21.51 -29.46 -2.77
CA VAL A 123 -22.92 -29.64 -3.19
C VAL A 123 -23.01 -30.49 -4.46
N VAL A 124 -22.24 -30.13 -5.50
CA VAL A 124 -22.27 -30.84 -6.80
C VAL A 124 -21.92 -32.33 -6.66
N PRO A 125 -20.86 -32.74 -5.93
CA PRO A 125 -20.55 -34.16 -5.75
C PRO A 125 -21.64 -34.92 -5.00
N ARG A 126 -22.28 -34.32 -4.00
CA ARG A 126 -23.39 -34.98 -3.30
C ARG A 126 -24.58 -35.24 -4.20
N PHE A 127 -24.97 -34.27 -5.03
CA PHE A 127 -26.04 -34.48 -6.01
C PHE A 127 -25.67 -35.53 -7.05
N ALA A 128 -24.41 -35.57 -7.50
CA ALA A 128 -23.90 -36.59 -8.40
C ALA A 128 -24.08 -38.01 -7.82
N THR A 129 -23.69 -38.22 -6.55
CA THR A 129 -23.86 -39.52 -5.87
C THR A 129 -25.33 -39.95 -5.75
N LEU A 130 -26.26 -39.02 -5.51
CA LEU A 130 -27.69 -39.35 -5.41
C LEU A 130 -28.29 -39.83 -6.74
N LEU A 131 -27.83 -39.27 -7.86
CA LEU A 131 -28.28 -39.68 -9.20
C LEU A 131 -27.75 -41.07 -9.60
N GLU A 132 -26.52 -41.41 -9.23
CA GLU A 132 -25.90 -42.71 -9.54
C GLU A 132 -26.67 -43.88 -8.91
N HIS A 133 -27.23 -43.70 -7.72
CA HIS A 133 -28.04 -44.72 -7.05
C HIS A 133 -29.44 -44.88 -7.66
N SER A 134 -29.86 -43.99 -8.59
CA SER A 134 -31.20 -43.99 -9.19
C SER A 134 -31.31 -44.75 -10.52
N GLY A 135 -30.22 -45.38 -11.01
CA GLY A 135 -30.27 -46.36 -12.11
C GLY A 135 -30.62 -45.83 -13.51
N ARG A 136 -30.47 -44.52 -13.79
CA ARG A 136 -30.64 -43.95 -15.14
C ARG A 136 -29.33 -43.44 -15.73
N GLU A 137 -29.08 -43.79 -16.99
CA GLU A 137 -27.94 -43.26 -17.75
C GLU A 137 -27.96 -41.74 -17.78
N LEU A 138 -26.88 -41.13 -17.28
CA LEU A 138 -26.73 -39.69 -17.17
C LEU A 138 -26.76 -39.03 -18.57
N PRO A 139 -27.68 -38.06 -18.83
CA PRO A 139 -27.67 -37.24 -20.04
C PRO A 139 -26.34 -36.50 -20.23
N LEU A 140 -25.96 -36.19 -21.48
CA LEU A 140 -24.66 -35.59 -21.83
C LEU A 140 -24.29 -34.36 -20.98
N MET A 141 -25.27 -33.49 -20.68
CA MET A 141 -25.04 -32.28 -19.87
C MET A 141 -24.61 -32.60 -18.44
N SER A 142 -25.13 -33.67 -17.85
CA SER A 142 -24.74 -34.10 -16.50
C SER A 142 -23.36 -34.77 -16.44
N ARG A 143 -22.90 -35.44 -17.51
CA ARG A 143 -21.53 -35.97 -17.60
C ARG A 143 -20.49 -34.85 -17.73
N LEU A 144 -20.82 -33.80 -18.48
CA LEU A 144 -19.95 -32.63 -18.63
C LEU A 144 -19.79 -31.87 -17.30
N LEU A 145 -20.87 -31.78 -16.51
CA LEU A 145 -20.86 -31.19 -15.17
C LEU A 145 -20.06 -32.03 -14.16
N MET A 146 -20.19 -33.36 -14.20
CA MET A 146 -19.38 -34.28 -13.40
C MET A 146 -17.90 -34.28 -13.82
N ALA A 147 -17.59 -34.18 -15.12
CA ALA A 147 -16.21 -34.07 -15.61
C ALA A 147 -15.53 -32.80 -15.08
N TRP A 148 -16.21 -31.65 -15.13
CA TRP A 148 -15.74 -30.42 -14.47
C TRP A 148 -15.63 -30.57 -12.95
N GLY A 149 -16.60 -31.23 -12.30
CA GLY A 149 -16.56 -31.51 -10.87
C GLY A 149 -15.37 -32.37 -10.45
N SER A 150 -15.03 -33.42 -11.21
CA SER A 150 -13.88 -34.30 -10.94
C SER A 150 -12.54 -33.59 -11.13
N MET A 151 -12.45 -32.69 -12.12
CA MET A 151 -11.27 -31.86 -12.36
C MET A 151 -11.07 -30.84 -11.22
N VAL A 152 -12.17 -30.26 -10.73
CA VAL A 152 -12.19 -29.39 -9.54
C VAL A 152 -11.93 -30.16 -8.25
N HIS A 153 -12.35 -31.42 -8.13
CA HIS A 153 -12.04 -32.25 -6.95
C HIS A 153 -10.56 -32.66 -6.92
N ALA A 154 -9.99 -33.05 -8.08
CA ALA A 154 -8.58 -33.41 -8.22
C ALA A 154 -7.62 -32.23 -7.97
N HIS A 155 -8.04 -31.00 -8.29
CA HIS A 155 -7.25 -29.78 -8.07
C HIS A 155 -7.87 -28.84 -7.00
N GLY A 156 -8.83 -29.31 -6.20
CA GLY A 156 -9.67 -28.45 -5.36
C GLY A 156 -8.90 -27.77 -4.24
N ALA A 157 -7.97 -28.50 -3.61
CA ALA A 157 -7.03 -27.92 -2.66
C ALA A 157 -6.09 -26.91 -3.33
N GLY A 158 -5.66 -27.17 -4.57
CA GLY A 158 -4.80 -26.26 -5.35
C GLY A 158 -5.52 -24.99 -5.81
N LEU A 159 -6.78 -25.09 -6.24
CA LEU A 159 -7.62 -23.94 -6.61
C LEU A 159 -8.04 -23.12 -5.40
N ALA A 160 -8.38 -23.77 -4.28
CA ALA A 160 -8.66 -23.09 -3.02
C ALA A 160 -7.41 -22.38 -2.47
N CYS A 161 -6.24 -23.05 -2.49
CA CYS A 161 -4.97 -22.41 -2.15
C CYS A 161 -4.62 -21.29 -3.13
N GLY A 162 -4.89 -21.46 -4.43
CA GLY A 162 -4.69 -20.45 -5.46
C GLY A 162 -5.56 -19.23 -5.26
N LEU A 163 -6.85 -19.40 -4.94
CA LEU A 163 -7.77 -18.30 -4.64
C LEU A 163 -7.46 -17.63 -3.31
N ALA A 164 -7.09 -18.39 -2.28
CA ALA A 164 -6.62 -17.84 -1.01
C ALA A 164 -5.31 -17.05 -1.21
N ALA A 165 -4.35 -17.59 -1.97
CA ALA A 165 -3.12 -16.93 -2.33
C ALA A 165 -3.37 -15.69 -3.19
N LEU A 166 -4.33 -15.72 -4.11
CA LEU A 166 -4.71 -14.57 -4.94
C LEU A 166 -5.40 -13.50 -4.09
N ALA A 167 -6.29 -13.87 -3.18
CA ALA A 167 -6.94 -12.94 -2.26
C ALA A 167 -5.94 -12.30 -1.29
N VAL A 168 -4.99 -13.09 -0.77
CA VAL A 168 -3.88 -12.59 0.03
C VAL A 168 -2.96 -11.72 -0.83
N ALA A 169 -2.64 -12.12 -2.06
CA ALA A 169 -1.78 -11.36 -2.96
C ALA A 169 -2.42 -10.03 -3.36
N VAL A 170 -3.73 -9.99 -3.66
CA VAL A 170 -4.49 -8.77 -3.96
C VAL A 170 -4.59 -7.90 -2.70
N GLY A 171 -4.91 -8.47 -1.54
CA GLY A 171 -4.94 -7.75 -0.26
C GLY A 171 -3.57 -7.16 0.11
N VAL A 172 -2.49 -7.90 -0.12
CA VAL A 172 -1.10 -7.46 0.09
C VAL A 172 -0.69 -6.45 -0.98
N ALA A 173 -1.06 -6.62 -2.24
CA ALA A 173 -0.77 -5.69 -3.35
C ALA A 173 -1.44 -4.33 -3.13
N LEU A 174 -2.71 -4.32 -2.70
CA LEU A 174 -3.44 -3.10 -2.35
C LEU A 174 -2.87 -2.43 -1.08
N ARG A 175 -2.23 -3.20 -0.19
CA ARG A 175 -1.54 -2.68 1.00
C ARG A 175 -0.11 -2.24 0.74
N ARG A 176 0.60 -2.82 -0.24
CA ARG A 176 2.02 -2.53 -0.53
C ARG A 176 2.15 -1.27 -1.42
N PRO A 177 2.78 -0.19 -0.91
CA PRO A 177 3.00 1.03 -1.70
C PRO A 177 3.91 0.81 -2.93
N ALA A 178 4.77 -0.22 -2.92
CA ALA A 178 5.71 -0.52 -4.00
C ALA A 178 5.05 -1.06 -5.28
N LEU A 179 4.01 -1.90 -5.16
CA LEU A 179 3.33 -2.47 -6.34
C LEU A 179 2.50 -1.42 -7.08
N ARG A 180 2.01 -0.42 -6.33
CA ARG A 180 1.26 0.71 -6.87
C ARG A 180 2.14 1.71 -7.62
N ASN A 181 3.37 1.96 -7.16
CA ASN A 181 4.29 2.84 -7.89
C ASN A 181 4.70 2.20 -9.23
N TRP A 182 4.91 0.88 -9.27
CA TRP A 182 5.17 0.16 -10.53
C TRP A 182 3.99 0.21 -11.51
N LEU A 183 2.75 0.08 -11.01
CA LEU A 183 1.54 0.25 -11.83
C LEU A 183 1.33 1.70 -12.28
N ALA A 184 1.66 2.68 -11.45
CA ALA A 184 1.59 4.11 -11.80
C ALA A 184 2.63 4.47 -12.87
N ASP A 185 3.87 3.97 -12.77
CA ASP A 185 4.92 4.18 -13.76
C ASP A 185 4.58 3.50 -15.11
N ARG A 186 3.88 2.35 -15.09
CA ARG A 186 3.41 1.71 -16.33
C ARG A 186 2.15 2.33 -16.93
N LEU A 187 1.28 2.93 -16.13
CA LEU A 187 0.11 3.68 -16.62
C LEU A 187 0.53 5.01 -17.26
N LEU A 188 1.62 5.63 -16.78
CA LEU A 188 2.22 6.82 -17.39
C LEU A 188 3.03 6.52 -18.67
N ALA A 189 3.28 5.25 -18.98
CA ALA A 189 3.92 4.81 -20.23
C ALA A 189 2.91 4.55 -21.37
N LEU A 190 1.62 4.78 -21.14
CA LEU A 190 0.60 4.78 -22.19
C LEU A 190 0.40 6.23 -22.68
N PRO A 191 0.87 6.59 -23.89
CA PRO A 191 0.55 7.87 -24.49
C PRO A 191 -0.93 7.83 -24.92
N GLY A 192 -1.81 8.41 -24.11
CA GLY A 192 -3.21 8.58 -24.49
C GLY A 192 -4.22 8.33 -23.37
N ILE A 193 -4.12 9.10 -22.29
CA ILE A 193 -5.29 9.75 -21.64
C ILE A 193 -4.81 11.03 -20.95
#